data_AF-A0A9E2GA59-F1
#
_entry.id   AF-A0A9E2GA59-F1
#
_cell.length_a   1.000
_cell.length_b   1.000
_cell.length_c   1.000
_cell.angle_alpha   90.00
_cell.angle_beta   90.00
_cell.angle_gamma   90.00
#
_symmetry.space_group_name_H-M   'P 1'
#
loop_
_entity.id
_entity.type
_entity.pdbx_description
1 polymer ?
#
loop_
_entity_poly.entity_id
_entity_poly.type
_entity_poly.pdbx_seq_one_letter_code
_entity_poly.pdbx_strand_id
1 'polypeptide(L)'
;MNKRFFLLLSSLLLTVYLMGSAPYYLIAGESLRGHIIADVLYTAVILIHEIFIFIAVIFQWLGYLKKSRASIVIANWMLFFGGIVGFILIIPVLAIIPILVINIFSKNTKKKKTD
;
A
#
# COMPACT_ATOMS: atom_id res chain seq x y z
N MET A 1 -2.67 -26.76 18.97
CA MET A 1 -1.93 -25.56 18.53
C MET A 1 -2.32 -24.36 19.39
N ASN A 2 -1.34 -23.62 19.92
CA ASN A 2 -1.58 -22.57 20.92
C ASN A 2 -1.97 -21.23 20.27
N LYS A 3 -3.05 -20.58 20.75
CA LYS A 3 -3.49 -19.24 20.28
C LYS A 3 -2.36 -18.19 20.28
N ARG A 4 -1.44 -18.27 21.23
CA ARG A 4 -0.26 -17.38 21.32
C ARG A 4 0.69 -17.53 20.13
N PHE A 5 0.85 -18.74 19.61
CA PHE A 5 1.70 -19.00 18.44
C PHE A 5 1.13 -18.31 17.20
N PHE A 6 -0.17 -18.40 16.97
CA PHE A 6 -0.83 -17.71 15.86
C PHE A 6 -0.74 -16.19 15.94
N LEU A 7 -0.87 -15.62 17.14
CA LEU A 7 -0.72 -14.19 17.34
C LEU A 7 0.71 -13.71 17.02
N LEU A 8 1.72 -14.42 17.51
CA LEU A 8 3.12 -14.12 17.20
C LEU A 8 3.44 -14.29 15.71
N LEU A 9 2.94 -15.37 15.09
CA LEU A 9 3.10 -15.61 13.66
C LEU A 9 2.46 -14.47 12.84
N SER A 10 1.29 -13.98 13.24
CA SER A 10 0.62 -12.86 12.55
C SER A 10 1.45 -11.58 12.61
N SER A 11 2.05 -11.23 13.74
CA SER A 11 2.96 -10.08 13.85
C SER A 11 4.23 -10.26 13.03
N LEU A 12 4.77 -11.47 12.98
CA LEU A 12 5.96 -11.76 12.20
C LEU A 12 5.67 -11.62 10.71
N LEU A 13 4.56 -12.17 10.23
CA LEU A 13 4.10 -12.01 8.85
C LEU A 13 3.84 -10.55 8.49
N LEU A 14 3.22 -9.77 9.38
CA LEU A 14 3.00 -8.34 9.16
C LEU A 14 4.31 -7.55 9.10
N THR A 15 5.30 -7.94 9.89
CA THR A 15 6.64 -7.33 9.86
C THR A 15 7.35 -7.64 8.53
N VAL A 16 7.28 -8.90 8.07
CA VAL A 16 7.83 -9.31 6.77
C VAL A 16 7.13 -8.60 5.62
N TYR A 17 5.80 -8.47 5.69
CA TYR A 17 5.01 -7.69 4.72
C TYR A 17 5.55 -6.26 4.63
N LEU A 18 5.66 -5.56 5.76
CA LEU A 18 6.15 -4.17 5.82
C LEU A 18 7.56 -4.01 5.22
N MET A 19 8.46 -4.96 5.51
CA MET A 19 9.82 -4.94 4.95
C MET A 19 9.84 -5.18 3.44
N GLY A 20 8.93 -5.99 2.92
CA GLY A 20 8.84 -6.31 1.49
C GLY A 20 8.00 -5.33 0.67
N SER A 21 6.98 -4.71 1.29
CA SER A 21 6.02 -3.85 0.60
C SER A 21 6.63 -2.52 0.19
N ALA A 22 7.41 -1.88 1.07
CA ALA A 22 8.11 -0.63 0.76
C ALA A 22 9.00 -0.70 -0.51
N PRO A 23 9.96 -1.64 -0.64
CA PRO A 23 10.77 -1.74 -1.85
C PRO A 23 9.94 -2.17 -3.07
N TYR A 24 8.95 -3.04 -2.89
CA TYR A 24 8.04 -3.44 -3.98
C TYR A 24 7.27 -2.27 -4.56
N TYR A 25 6.68 -1.42 -3.70
CA TYR A 25 5.89 -0.28 -4.14
C TYR A 25 6.73 0.78 -4.86
N LEU A 26 7.98 0.98 -4.44
CA LEU A 26 8.93 1.87 -5.11
C LEU A 26 9.27 1.37 -6.52
N ILE A 27 9.45 0.06 -6.71
CA ILE A 27 9.69 -0.54 -8.02
C ILE A 27 8.43 -0.46 -8.90
N ALA A 28 7.26 -0.77 -8.35
CA ALA A 28 6.00 -0.73 -9.10
C ALA A 28 5.64 0.68 -9.59
N GLY A 29 6.07 1.72 -8.85
CA GLY A 29 5.92 3.13 -9.23
C GLY A 29 6.72 3.55 -10.46
N GLU A 30 7.72 2.78 -10.92
CA GLU A 30 8.50 3.15 -12.11
C GLU A 30 7.64 3.31 -13.37
N SER A 31 6.54 2.56 -13.45
CA SER A 31 5.57 2.65 -14.54
C SER A 31 4.85 4.01 -14.62
N LEU A 32 4.83 4.78 -13.52
CA LEU A 32 4.16 6.08 -13.41
C LEU A 32 5.09 7.27 -13.64
N ARG A 33 6.41 7.06 -13.81
CA ARG A 33 7.40 8.15 -13.98
C ARG A 33 7.12 9.09 -15.17
N GLY A 34 6.35 8.63 -16.16
CA GLY A 34 5.87 9.47 -17.27
C GLY A 34 4.74 10.45 -16.91
N HIS A 35 4.16 10.33 -15.71
CA HIS A 35 2.99 11.07 -15.24
C HIS A 35 3.22 11.61 -13.83
N ILE A 36 3.86 12.78 -13.72
CA ILE A 36 4.30 13.39 -12.45
C ILE A 36 3.20 13.45 -11.38
N ILE A 37 1.97 13.85 -11.74
CA ILE A 37 0.85 13.96 -10.79
C ILE A 37 0.43 12.58 -10.27
N ALA A 38 0.40 11.57 -11.13
CA ALA A 38 0.02 10.21 -10.74
C ALA A 38 1.09 9.56 -9.85
N ASP A 39 2.37 9.79 -10.15
CA ASP A 39 3.51 9.30 -9.37
C ASP A 39 3.52 9.87 -7.94
N VAL A 40 3.30 11.19 -7.80
CA VAL A 40 3.22 11.86 -6.49
C VAL A 40 2.03 11.36 -5.68
N LEU A 41 0.85 11.22 -6.30
CA LEU A 41 -0.35 10.71 -5.62
C LEU A 41 -0.16 9.24 -5.18
N TYR A 42 0.38 8.41 -6.07
CA TYR A 42 0.69 7.00 -5.77
C TYR A 42 1.66 6.89 -4.59
N THR A 43 2.77 7.64 -4.63
CA THR A 43 3.78 7.65 -3.57
C THR A 43 3.21 8.14 -2.25
N ALA A 44 2.41 9.21 -2.25
CA ALA A 44 1.80 9.75 -1.03
C ALA A 44 0.85 8.74 -0.38
N VAL A 45 0.01 8.06 -1.17
CA VAL A 45 -0.95 7.08 -0.64
C VAL A 45 -0.22 5.85 -0.10
N ILE A 46 0.81 5.36 -0.79
CA ILE A 46 1.66 4.27 -0.27
C ILE A 46 2.33 4.68 1.03
N LEU A 47 2.91 5.88 1.09
CA LEU A 47 3.56 6.36 2.31
C LEU A 47 2.58 6.37 3.49
N ILE A 48 1.37 6.87 3.28
CA ILE A 48 0.32 6.88 4.30
C ILE A 48 -0.05 5.45 4.72
N HIS A 49 -0.25 4.53 3.76
CA HIS A 49 -0.51 3.12 4.04
C HIS A 49 0.61 2.49 4.89
N GLU A 50 1.86 2.64 4.45
CA GLU A 50 3.04 2.10 5.13
C GLU A 50 3.19 2.65 6.56
N ILE A 51 2.90 3.94 6.78
CA ILE A 51 2.89 4.54 8.12
C ILE A 51 1.86 3.84 9.03
N PHE A 52 0.64 3.61 8.54
CA PHE A 52 -0.39 2.90 9.31
C PHE A 52 0.04 1.47 9.64
N ILE A 53 0.60 0.74 8.68
CA ILE A 53 1.07 -0.64 8.91
C ILE A 53 2.27 -0.66 9.87
N PHE A 54 3.20 0.27 9.75
CA PHE A 54 4.35 0.39 10.65
C PHE A 54 3.92 0.65 12.10
N ILE A 55 2.99 1.61 12.31
CA ILE A 55 2.44 1.89 13.65
C ILE A 55 1.71 0.64 14.18
N ALA A 56 0.94 -0.05 13.33
CA ALA A 56 0.28 -1.28 13.74
C ALA A 56 1.26 -2.35 14.22
N VAL A 57 2.34 -2.60 13.47
CA VAL A 57 3.40 -3.55 13.85
C VAL A 57 3.99 -3.20 15.21
N ILE A 58 4.36 -1.93 15.43
CA ILE A 58 4.91 -1.47 16.71
C ILE A 58 3.93 -1.74 17.87
N PHE A 59 2.68 -1.32 17.72
CA PHE A 59 1.68 -1.47 18.78
C PHE A 59 1.30 -2.93 19.02
N GLN A 60 1.36 -3.78 18.00
CA GLN A 60 1.11 -5.22 18.12
C GLN A 60 2.24 -5.90 18.91
N TRP A 61 3.50 -5.61 18.57
CA TRP A 61 4.66 -6.08 19.34
C TRP A 61 4.65 -5.57 20.79
N LEU A 62 4.38 -4.27 20.99
CA LEU A 62 4.25 -3.69 22.33
C LEU A 62 3.10 -4.34 23.13
N GLY A 63 1.97 -4.60 22.49
CA GLY A 63 0.84 -5.28 23.11
C GLY A 63 1.16 -6.70 23.54
N TYR A 64 1.95 -7.43 22.76
CA TYR A 64 2.40 -8.79 23.12
C TYR A 64 3.46 -8.78 24.22
N LEU A 65 4.45 -7.89 24.14
CA LEU A 65 5.52 -7.78 25.15
C LEU A 65 4.98 -7.30 26.51
N LYS A 66 4.15 -6.25 26.52
CA LYS A 66 3.59 -5.66 27.74
C LYS A 66 2.26 -6.30 28.18
N LYS A 67 1.76 -7.29 27.43
CA LYS A 67 0.42 -7.89 27.63
C LYS A 67 -0.71 -6.85 27.70
N SER A 68 -0.56 -5.75 26.97
CA SER A 68 -1.49 -4.61 26.99
C SER A 68 -2.59 -4.80 25.94
N ARG A 69 -3.84 -4.94 26.38
CA ARG A 69 -5.00 -5.01 25.47
C ARG A 69 -5.20 -3.71 24.70
N ALA A 70 -4.95 -2.56 25.33
CA ALA A 70 -5.10 -1.26 24.69
C ALA A 70 -4.18 -1.12 23.46
N SER A 71 -2.93 -1.59 23.58
CA SER A 71 -1.97 -1.57 22.48
C SER A 71 -2.41 -2.45 21.30
N ILE A 72 -3.00 -3.62 21.58
CA ILE A 72 -3.55 -4.50 20.54
C ILE A 72 -4.77 -3.86 19.85
N VAL A 73 -5.64 -3.18 20.59
CA VAL A 73 -6.78 -2.47 20.01
C VAL A 73 -6.32 -1.34 19.09
N ILE A 74 -5.32 -0.56 19.50
CA ILE A 74 -4.72 0.50 18.66
C ILE A 74 -4.11 -0.12 17.39
N ALA A 75 -3.36 -1.22 17.51
CA ALA A 75 -2.79 -1.92 16.36
C ALA A 75 -3.88 -2.36 15.36
N ASN A 76 -5.00 -2.89 15.85
CA ASN A 76 -6.12 -3.30 14.99
C ASN A 76 -6.77 -2.11 14.27
N TRP A 77 -6.94 -0.97 14.94
CA TRP A 77 -7.43 0.26 14.30
C TRP A 77 -6.47 0.76 13.22
N MET A 78 -5.17 0.74 13.49
CA MET A 78 -4.15 1.13 12.52
C MET A 78 -4.12 0.18 11.32
N LEU A 79 -4.29 -1.13 11.52
CA LEU A 79 -4.47 -2.10 10.44
C LEU A 79 -5.73 -1.83 9.62
N PHE A 80 -6.84 -1.48 10.27
CA PHE A 80 -8.08 -1.16 9.59
C PHE A 80 -7.94 0.07 8.70
N PHE A 81 -7.39 1.17 9.22
CA PHE A 81 -7.14 2.39 8.42
C PHE A 81 -6.09 2.16 7.33
N GLY A 82 -5.01 1.45 7.64
CA GLY A 82 -4.03 1.01 6.64
C GLY A 82 -4.69 0.20 5.53
N GLY A 83 -5.57 -0.74 5.87
CA GLY A 83 -6.36 -1.52 4.93
C GLY A 83 -7.27 -0.67 4.05
N ILE A 84 -7.94 0.34 4.60
CA ILE A 84 -8.75 1.30 3.83
C ILE A 84 -7.89 2.08 2.84
N VAL A 85 -6.74 2.61 3.28
CA VAL A 85 -5.83 3.36 2.41
C VAL A 85 -5.26 2.44 1.31
N GLY A 86 -4.94 1.19 1.65
CA GLY A 86 -4.54 0.16 0.68
C GLY A 86 -5.63 -0.20 -0.31
N PHE A 87 -6.88 -0.27 0.13
CA PHE A 87 -8.03 -0.46 -0.75
C PHE A 87 -8.24 0.75 -1.66
N ILE A 88 -8.03 1.97 -1.14
CA ILE A 88 -8.06 3.17 -1.95
C ILE A 88 -7.02 3.07 -3.06
N LEU A 89 -5.80 2.52 -2.87
CA LEU A 89 -4.82 2.33 -3.96
C LEU A 89 -5.36 1.51 -5.16
N ILE A 90 -6.31 0.61 -4.94
CA ILE A 90 -6.94 -0.16 -6.02
C ILE A 90 -7.75 0.77 -6.94
N ILE A 91 -8.37 1.82 -6.39
CA ILE A 91 -9.30 2.70 -7.11
C ILE A 91 -8.57 3.61 -8.13
N PRO A 92 -7.47 4.32 -7.82
CA PRO A 92 -6.64 5.02 -8.78
C PRO A 92 -6.07 4.07 -9.84
N VAL A 93 -5.64 2.86 -9.49
CA VAL A 93 -5.19 1.90 -10.50
C VAL A 93 -6.32 1.58 -11.50
N LEU A 94 -7.54 1.35 -11.01
CA LEU A 94 -8.71 1.14 -11.86
C LEU A 94 -9.12 2.38 -12.66
N ALA A 95 -8.96 3.59 -12.11
CA ALA A 95 -9.30 4.86 -12.77
C ALA A 95 -8.22 5.35 -13.75
N ILE A 96 -6.96 5.00 -13.51
CA ILE A 96 -5.81 5.32 -14.37
C ILE A 96 -5.80 4.42 -15.59
N ILE A 97 -6.30 3.18 -15.52
CA ILE A 97 -6.40 2.27 -16.68
C ILE A 97 -7.15 2.91 -17.86
N PRO A 98 -8.38 3.47 -17.72
CA PRO A 98 -9.06 4.18 -18.80
C PRO A 98 -8.25 5.35 -19.37
N ILE A 99 -7.56 6.12 -18.52
CA ILE A 99 -6.76 7.28 -18.91
C ILE A 99 -5.52 6.83 -19.70
N LEU A 100 -4.84 5.76 -19.25
CA LEU A 100 -3.72 5.15 -19.97
C LEU A 100 -4.17 4.57 -21.31
N VAL A 101 -5.31 3.89 -21.35
CA VAL A 101 -5.91 3.36 -22.58
C VAL A 101 -6.19 4.51 -23.56
N ILE A 102 -6.87 5.57 -23.13
CA ILE A 102 -7.15 6.76 -23.94
C ILE A 102 -5.84 7.41 -24.43
N ASN A 103 -4.82 7.52 -23.57
CA ASN A 103 -3.52 8.09 -23.94
C ASN A 103 -2.78 7.23 -24.97
N ILE A 104 -2.79 5.90 -24.84
CA ILE A 104 -2.19 4.97 -25.82
C ILE A 104 -2.90 5.08 -27.17
N PHE A 105 -4.24 5.08 -27.17
CA PHE A 105 -5.03 5.24 -28.40
C PHE A 105 -4.83 6.61 -29.05
N SER A 106 -4.77 7.70 -28.26
CA SER A 106 -4.54 9.07 -28.73
C SER A 106 -3.15 9.28 -29.34
N LYS A 107 -2.11 8.63 -28.77
CA LYS A 107 -0.74 8.73 -29.28
C LYS A 107 -0.57 8.04 -30.63
N ASN A 108 -1.33 6.97 -30.90
CA ASN A 108 -1.32 6.25 -32.17
C ASN A 108 -2.08 6.97 -33.29
N THR A 109 -3.05 7.84 -32.98
CA THR A 109 -3.79 8.61 -34.00
C THR A 109 -2.96 9.74 -34.62
N LYS A 110 -2.02 10.34 -33.87
CA LYS A 110 -1.17 11.42 -34.40
C LYS A 110 -0.13 10.96 -35.42
N LYS A 111 0.21 9.65 -35.44
CA LYS A 111 1.20 9.10 -36.38
C LYS A 111 0.63 8.82 -37.78
N LYS A 112 -0.68 8.98 -37.99
CA LYS A 112 -1.40 8.61 -39.23
C LYS A 112 -1.90 9.80 -40.06
N LYS A 113 -1.37 11.02 -39.81
CA LYS A 113 -1.76 12.27 -40.50
C LYS A 113 -0.59 12.95 -41.22
N THR A 114 0.39 12.17 -41.66
CA THR A 114 1.39 12.57 -42.65
C THR A 114 1.49 11.43 -43.63
N ASP A 115 0.55 11.40 -44.58
CA ASP A 115 0.68 10.86 -45.93
C ASP A 115 -0.38 11.57 -46.79
#